data_AF-A0A2X1P2R1-F1
#
_entry.id   AF-A0A2X1P2R1-F1
#
_cell.length_a   1.000
_cell.length_b   1.000
_cell.length_c   1.000
_cell.angle_alpha   90.00
_cell.angle_beta   90.00
_cell.angle_gamma   90.00
#
_symmetry.space_group_name_H-M   'P 1'
#
loop_
_entity.id
_entity.type
_entity.pdbx_description
1 polymer ?
#
loop_
_entity_poly.entity_id
_entity_poly.type
_entity_poly.pdbx_seq_one_letter_code
_entity_poly.pdbx_strand_id
1 'polypeptide(L)'
;MLAKMTPNIGDMCEVALAAKRGGADGIAAINTVKSITNIDLNQKIGMPIVNGKSNISGYSGKAVKPIALRFIQQMRTHPELARFPNQRYRRH
;
A
#
# COMPACT_ATOMS: atom_id res chain seq x y z
N MET A 1 -3.23 10.06 -15.76
CA MET A 1 -3.18 9.93 -14.29
C MET A 1 -3.00 8.46 -13.86
N LEU A 2 -2.08 8.20 -12.94
CA LEU A 2 -1.94 6.89 -12.27
C LEU A 2 -2.69 6.88 -10.94
N ALA A 3 -3.48 5.85 -10.68
CA ALA A 3 -4.15 5.66 -9.39
C ALA A 3 -3.22 4.98 -8.38
N LYS A 4 -3.03 5.58 -7.19
CA LYS A 4 -2.10 5.08 -6.17
C LYS A 4 -2.83 4.20 -5.16
N MET A 5 -2.41 2.94 -5.04
CA MET A 5 -3.09 1.95 -4.20
C MET A 5 -2.52 1.87 -2.79
N THR A 6 -3.38 1.72 -1.80
CA THR A 6 -3.00 1.49 -0.40
C THR A 6 -3.00 -0.01 -0.09
N PRO A 7 -1.97 -0.57 0.57
CA PRO A 7 -1.92 -1.98 0.93
C PRO A 7 -2.75 -2.32 2.18
N ASN A 8 -3.44 -1.35 2.77
CA ASN A 8 -4.15 -1.48 4.05
C ASN A 8 -5.58 -2.00 3.85
N ILE A 9 -5.77 -2.92 2.90
CA ILE A 9 -7.04 -3.52 2.47
C ILE A 9 -6.81 -5.02 2.21
N GLY A 10 -7.85 -5.84 2.34
CA GLY A 10 -7.76 -7.28 2.11
C GLY A 10 -7.54 -7.65 0.63
N ASP A 11 -8.33 -7.02 -0.26
CA ASP A 11 -8.22 -7.19 -1.71
C ASP A 11 -8.04 -5.85 -2.41
N MET A 12 -7.03 -5.75 -3.28
CA MET A 12 -6.73 -4.55 -4.05
C MET A 12 -7.39 -4.55 -5.44
N CYS A 13 -7.86 -5.71 -5.92
CA CYS A 13 -8.48 -5.84 -7.23
C CYS A 13 -9.74 -4.98 -7.34
N GLU A 14 -10.58 -4.92 -6.30
CA GLU A 14 -11.81 -4.12 -6.32
C GLU A 14 -11.53 -2.62 -6.53
N VAL A 15 -10.55 -2.08 -5.78
CA VAL A 15 -10.16 -0.67 -5.86
C VAL A 15 -9.47 -0.37 -7.19
N ALA A 16 -8.65 -1.30 -7.68
CA ALA A 16 -8.01 -1.22 -8.99
C ALA A 16 -9.03 -1.18 -10.14
N LEU A 17 -10.06 -2.02 -10.07
CA LEU A 17 -11.16 -2.02 -11.04
C LEU A 17 -11.97 -0.72 -10.98
N ALA A 18 -12.26 -0.22 -9.78
CA ALA A 18 -12.92 1.06 -9.62
C ALA A 18 -12.11 2.21 -10.25
N ALA A 19 -10.79 2.24 -10.03
CA ALA A 19 -9.90 3.22 -10.64
C ALA A 19 -9.87 3.10 -12.17
N LYS A 20 -9.83 1.88 -12.72
CA LYS A 20 -9.92 1.63 -14.16
C LYS A 20 -11.25 2.16 -14.73
N ARG A 21 -12.38 1.87 -14.08
CA ARG A 21 -13.70 2.37 -14.48
C ARG A 21 -13.79 3.90 -14.41
N GLY A 22 -13.08 4.50 -13.46
CA GLY A 22 -12.95 5.96 -13.33
C GLY A 22 -12.00 6.61 -14.34
N GLY A 23 -11.45 5.86 -15.31
CA GLY A 23 -10.59 6.40 -16.36
C GLY A 23 -9.12 6.59 -15.96
N ALA A 24 -8.61 5.88 -14.96
CA ALA A 24 -7.18 5.90 -14.66
C ALA A 24 -6.37 5.29 -15.82
N ASP A 25 -5.18 5.82 -16.09
CA ASP A 25 -4.28 5.30 -17.13
C ASP A 25 -3.42 4.12 -16.65
N GLY A 26 -3.46 3.83 -15.34
CA GLY A 26 -2.71 2.74 -14.74
C GLY A 26 -2.64 2.80 -13.22
N ILE A 27 -1.93 1.86 -12.62
CA ILE A 27 -1.92 1.63 -11.16
C ILE A 27 -0.51 1.72 -10.58
N ALA A 28 -0.29 2.67 -9.67
CA ALA A 28 0.91 2.70 -8.85
C ALA A 28 0.68 1.98 -7.51
N ALA A 29 1.28 0.81 -7.32
CA ALA A 29 1.18 0.02 -6.09
C ALA A 29 2.56 -0.06 -5.40
N ILE A 30 2.71 -0.14 -4.08
CA ILE A 30 1.74 0.17 -3.03
C ILE A 30 2.18 1.44 -2.30
N ASN A 31 1.25 2.11 -1.64
CA ASN A 31 1.55 3.14 -0.67
C ASN A 31 2.16 2.52 0.62
N THR A 32 2.36 3.32 1.66
CA THR A 32 2.85 2.82 2.95
C THR A 32 1.91 1.81 3.59
N VAL A 33 2.50 0.82 4.28
CA VAL A 33 1.77 -0.08 5.18
C VAL A 33 1.61 0.62 6.53
N LYS A 34 0.39 0.70 7.06
CA LYS A 34 0.13 1.24 8.39
C LYS A 34 0.82 0.37 9.43
N SER A 35 1.71 0.97 10.22
CA SER A 35 2.56 0.24 11.17
C SER A 35 2.88 1.09 12.40
N ILE A 36 3.14 0.42 13.52
CA ILE A 36 3.94 0.94 14.63
C ILE A 36 5.34 0.35 14.46
N THR A 37 6.35 1.20 14.30
CA THR A 37 7.72 0.74 13.98
C THR A 37 8.59 0.57 15.21
N ASN A 38 8.20 1.16 16.34
CA ASN A 38 8.93 1.06 17.58
C ASN A 38 7.99 1.21 18.78
N ILE A 39 8.39 0.72 19.94
CA ILE A 39 7.61 0.75 21.18
C ILE A 39 8.51 1.26 22.30
N ASP A 40 8.04 2.23 23.08
CA ASP A 40 8.64 2.55 24.38
C ASP A 40 8.04 1.59 25.42
N LEU A 41 8.88 0.67 25.92
CA LEU A 41 8.45 -0.36 26.87
C LEU A 41 8.22 0.20 28.29
N ASN A 42 8.88 1.29 28.67
CA ASN A 42 8.71 1.91 29.97
C ASN A 42 7.35 2.61 30.04
N GLN A 43 7.00 3.31 28.96
CA GLN A 43 5.74 4.03 28.85
C GLN A 43 4.60 3.18 28.28
N LYS A 44 4.89 1.98 27.76
CA LYS A 44 3.94 1.05 27.11
C LYS A 44 3.16 1.68 25.95
N ILE A 45 3.85 2.48 25.13
CA ILE A 45 3.25 3.23 24.01
C ILE A 45 4.02 3.01 22.70
N GLY A 46 3.28 3.02 21.59
CA GLY A 46 3.87 2.94 20.25
C GLY A 46 4.49 4.27 19.81
N MET A 47 5.62 4.19 19.11
CA MET A 47 6.33 5.34 18.56
C MET A 47 6.02 5.52 17.06
N PRO A 48 6.06 6.75 16.52
CA PRO A 48 6.41 8.01 17.20
C PRO A 48 5.28 8.61 18.03
N ILE A 49 5.67 9.32 19.09
CA ILE A 49 4.77 10.11 19.93
C ILE A 49 4.85 11.57 19.47
N VAL A 50 3.69 12.18 19.20
CA VAL A 50 3.60 13.63 18.94
C VAL A 50 2.61 14.20 19.94
N ASN A 51 3.04 15.19 20.73
CA ASN A 51 2.25 15.82 21.80
C ASN A 51 1.61 14.81 22.77
N GLY A 52 2.37 13.80 23.21
CA GLY A 52 1.90 12.78 24.14
C GLY A 52 0.93 11.75 23.56
N LYS A 53 0.66 11.76 22.24
CA LYS A 53 -0.19 10.78 21.56
C LYS A 53 0.60 9.91 20.61
N SER A 54 0.44 8.59 20.74
CA SER A 54 0.95 7.60 19.80
C SER A 54 0.16 7.64 18.50
N ASN A 55 0.83 7.54 17.35
CA ASN A 55 0.19 7.49 16.05
C ASN A 55 0.65 6.30 15.20
N ILE A 56 -0.30 5.67 14.51
CA ILE A 56 0.01 4.68 13.46
C ILE A 56 0.57 5.42 12.26
N SER A 57 1.80 5.08 11.87
CA SER A 57 2.53 5.74 10.79
C SER A 57 2.60 4.85 9.55
N GLY A 58 3.10 5.42 8.44
CA GLY A 58 3.31 4.69 7.21
C GLY A 58 4.71 4.09 7.12
N TYR A 59 4.83 2.77 7.04
CA TYR A 59 6.10 2.09 6.83
C TYR A 59 6.43 1.91 5.34
N SER A 60 7.71 2.07 5.02
CA SER A 60 8.27 2.02 3.67
C SER A 60 9.65 1.36 3.65
N GLY A 61 10.22 1.16 2.46
CA GLY A 61 11.54 0.53 2.28
C GLY A 61 11.48 -0.95 1.89
N LYS A 62 12.65 -1.60 1.93
CA LYS A 62 12.87 -2.96 1.39
C LYS A 62 11.94 -4.01 2.01
N ALA A 63 11.62 -3.88 3.29
CA ALA A 63 10.75 -4.82 4.00
C ALA A 63 9.29 -4.82 3.48
N VAL A 64 8.84 -3.74 2.83
CA VAL A 64 7.50 -3.66 2.23
C VAL A 64 7.45 -4.29 0.83
N LYS A 65 8.60 -4.56 0.19
CA LYS A 65 8.67 -5.07 -1.18
C LYS A 65 7.92 -6.41 -1.38
N PRO A 66 8.04 -7.43 -0.52
CA PRO A 66 7.29 -8.68 -0.71
C PRO A 66 5.77 -8.48 -0.67
N ILE A 67 5.28 -7.61 0.22
CA ILE A 67 3.86 -7.25 0.31
C ILE A 67 3.40 -6.58 -1.00
N ALA A 68 4.21 -5.66 -1.52
CA ALA A 68 3.92 -4.99 -2.79
C ALA A 68 3.84 -5.97 -3.97
N LEU A 69 4.81 -6.89 -4.06
CA LEU A 69 4.86 -7.90 -5.11
C LEU A 69 3.65 -8.83 -5.06
N ARG A 70 3.19 -9.22 -3.86
CA ARG A 70 1.97 -10.01 -3.69
C ARG A 70 0.74 -9.31 -4.28
N PHE A 71 0.54 -8.02 -3.99
CA PHE A 71 -0.59 -7.26 -4.54
C PHE A 71 -0.48 -7.05 -6.06
N ILE A 72 0.72 -6.76 -6.56
CA ILE A 72 0.94 -6.64 -8.01
C ILE A 72 0.63 -7.97 -8.70
N GLN A 73 1.09 -9.09 -8.13
CA GLN A 73 0.80 -10.41 -8.67
C GLN A 73 -0.70 -10.70 -8.67
N GLN A 74 -1.39 -10.40 -7.57
CA GLN A 74 -2.84 -10.59 -7.45
C GLN A 74 -3.60 -9.82 -8.56
N MET A 75 -3.27 -8.55 -8.76
CA MET A 75 -3.88 -7.74 -9.82
C MET A 75 -3.54 -8.26 -11.22
N ARG A 76 -2.31 -8.74 -11.44
CA ARG A 76 -1.90 -9.33 -12.72
C ARG A 76 -2.64 -10.63 -13.05
N THR A 77 -3.02 -11.41 -12.04
CA THR A 77 -3.79 -12.63 -12.23
C THR A 77 -5.28 -12.40 -12.41
N HIS A 78 -5.78 -11.19 -12.12
CA HIS A 78 -7.21 -10.89 -12.27
C HIS A 78 -7.56 -10.66 -13.75
N PRO A 79 -8.55 -11.36 -14.34
CA PRO A 79 -8.84 -11.32 -15.78
C PRO A 79 -9.00 -9.92 -16.37
N GLU A 80 -9.71 -9.05 -15.64
CA GLU A 80 -10.00 -7.68 -16.08
C GLU A 80 -8.83 -6.69 -15.88
N LEU A 81 -7.87 -7.03 -15.01
CA LEU A 81 -6.73 -6.16 -14.69
C LEU A 81 -5.43 -6.66 -15.33
N ALA A 82 -5.34 -7.91 -15.77
CA ALA A 82 -4.11 -8.51 -16.31
C ALA A 82 -3.42 -7.67 -17.39
N ARG A 83 -4.21 -6.96 -18.22
CA ARG A 83 -3.71 -6.09 -19.30
C ARG A 83 -3.72 -4.59 -18.95
N PHE A 84 -4.08 -4.22 -17.72
CA PHE A 84 -4.17 -2.82 -17.33
C PHE A 84 -2.77 -2.23 -17.11
N PRO A 85 -2.45 -1.06 -17.71
CA PRO A 85 -1.07 -0.57 -17.76
C PRO A 85 -0.46 -0.25 -16.40
N ASN A 86 0.88 -0.27 -16.36
CA ASN A 86 1.71 0.33 -15.31
C ASN A 86 1.53 -0.19 -13.88
N GLN A 87 1.11 -1.45 -13.68
CA GLN A 87 1.13 -2.14 -12.37
C GLN A 87 2.57 -2.39 -11.89
N ARG A 88 3.23 -1.34 -11.39
CA ARG A 88 4.62 -1.39 -10.96
C ARG A 88 4.74 -0.99 -9.50
N TYR A 89 5.69 -1.63 -8.83
CA TYR A 89 6.16 -1.17 -7.53
C TYR A 89 6.87 0.16 -7.69
N ARG A 90 6.28 1.25 -7.19
CA ARG A 90 6.88 2.59 -7.29
C ARG A 90 7.44 3.02 -5.94
N ARG A 91 8.67 2.63 -5.62
CA ARG A 91 9.50 3.29 -4.60
C ARG A 91 10.99 3.24 -4.96
N HIS A 92 11.54 4.43 -5.19
CA HIS A 92 12.92 4.78 -4.83
C HIS A 92 13.00 4.84 -3.30
#